data_AF-A0A7R9LZG0-F1
#
_entry.id   AF-A0A7R9LZG0-F1
#
_cell.length_a   1.000
_cell.length_b   1.000
_cell.length_c   1.000
_cell.angle_alpha   90.00
_cell.angle_beta   90.00
_cell.angle_gamma   90.00
#
_symmetry.space_group_name_H-M   'P 1'
#
loop_
_entity.id
_entity.type
_entity.pdbx_description
1 polymer ?
#
loop_
_entity_poly.entity_id
_entity_poly.type
_entity_poly.pdbx_seq_one_letter_code
_entity_poly.pdbx_strand_id
1 'polypeptide(L)'
;MCGGFTCTKNALIALNILYILVSSILIGVAAYGMAASKVTSIAIIGGIIVCGVFLFLLSLVGLVGARKHHQVLLFFYMVILFILFVVQFSIACACLAFGSEQQSRVAAKGWNTASKHDQQSAQSFFNCCGYEKTSKAVTLNSTDCPNVKCCMDPTNCWANCEVCAPKIKTAIANALEISGFVGLFFSFTEFIGVWLTVRYRNQKNPRADPSAFL
;
A
#
# COMPACT_ATOMS: atom_id res chain seq x y z
N MET A 1 -12.62 -34.39 2.40
CA MET A 1 -12.79 -33.52 1.21
C MET A 1 -13.13 -32.10 1.67
N CYS A 2 -12.15 -31.22 1.83
CA CYS A 2 -12.40 -29.81 2.15
C CYS A 2 -12.89 -29.09 0.90
N GLY A 3 -14.17 -28.67 0.88
CA GLY A 3 -14.76 -27.98 -0.27
C GLY A 3 -16.24 -28.21 -0.50
N GLY A 4 -16.96 -28.76 0.47
CA GLY A 4 -18.43 -28.76 0.48
C GLY A 4 -19.02 -27.36 0.73
N PHE A 5 -20.31 -27.19 0.47
CA PHE A 5 -21.04 -25.91 0.53
C PHE A 5 -20.75 -25.10 1.81
N THR A 6 -20.84 -25.74 2.98
CA THR A 6 -20.59 -25.07 4.28
C THR A 6 -19.14 -24.64 4.46
N CYS A 7 -18.18 -25.43 3.97
CA CYS A 7 -16.76 -25.11 4.05
C CYS A 7 -16.43 -23.89 3.18
N THR A 8 -16.87 -23.89 1.91
CA THR A 8 -16.67 -22.76 1.00
C THR A 8 -17.40 -21.50 1.48
N LYS A 9 -18.62 -21.64 2.01
CA LYS A 9 -19.35 -20.54 2.65
C LYS A 9 -18.56 -19.93 3.82
N ASN A 10 -18.11 -20.77 4.75
CA ASN A 10 -17.40 -20.31 5.95
C ASN A 10 -16.04 -19.69 5.60
N ALA A 11 -15.33 -20.25 4.61
CA ALA A 11 -14.08 -19.69 4.12
C ALA A 11 -14.29 -18.30 3.49
N LEU A 12 -15.34 -18.13 2.67
CA LEU A 12 -15.66 -16.85 2.06
C LEU A 12 -16.10 -15.80 3.10
N ILE A 13 -16.85 -16.22 4.12
CA ILE A 13 -17.21 -15.37 5.26
C ILE A 13 -15.95 -14.95 6.04
N ALA A 14 -15.06 -15.90 6.35
CA ALA A 14 -13.82 -15.63 7.08
C ALA A 14 -12.91 -14.67 6.32
N LEU A 15 -12.77 -14.85 5.01
CA LEU A 15 -12.00 -13.97 4.12
C LEU A 15 -12.56 -12.54 4.12
N ASN A 16 -13.88 -12.37 4.03
CA ASN A 16 -14.50 -11.05 4.09
C ASN A 16 -14.39 -10.41 5.47
N ILE A 17 -14.49 -11.17 6.57
CA ILE A 17 -14.24 -10.66 7.92
C ILE A 17 -12.79 -10.16 8.06
N LEU A 18 -11.82 -10.90 7.52
CA LEU A 18 -10.42 -10.46 7.49
C LEU A 18 -10.27 -9.13 6.74
N TYR A 19 -10.91 -8.96 5.59
CA TYR A 19 -10.88 -7.70 4.85
C TYR A 19 -11.59 -6.55 5.59
N ILE A 20 -12.67 -6.82 6.33
CA ILE A 20 -13.29 -5.82 7.23
C ILE A 20 -12.28 -5.35 8.29
N LEU A 21 -11.55 -6.28 8.92
CA LEU A 21 -10.54 -5.93 9.92
C LEU A 21 -9.40 -5.10 9.31
N VAL A 22 -8.85 -5.53 8.17
CA VAL A 22 -7.79 -4.80 7.46
C VAL A 22 -8.26 -3.40 7.06
N SER A 23 -9.46 -3.26 6.50
CA SER A 23 -10.01 -1.95 6.11
C SER A 23 -10.22 -1.02 7.32
N SER A 24 -10.71 -1.55 8.44
CA SER A 24 -10.89 -0.78 9.69
C SER A 24 -9.55 -0.27 10.22
N ILE A 25 -8.49 -1.08 10.15
CA ILE A 25 -7.14 -0.69 10.53
C ILE A 25 -6.59 0.39 9.59
N LEU A 26 -6.76 0.24 8.27
CA LEU A 26 -6.31 1.24 7.29
C LEU A 26 -6.96 2.61 7.53
N ILE A 27 -8.28 2.63 7.74
CA ILE A 27 -9.02 3.86 8.05
C ILE A 27 -8.55 4.45 9.38
N GLY A 28 -8.42 3.63 10.42
CA GLY A 28 -8.01 4.07 11.76
C GLY A 28 -6.60 4.68 11.80
N VAL A 29 -5.62 4.02 11.17
CA VAL A 29 -4.24 4.51 11.09
C VAL A 29 -4.16 5.80 10.27
N ALA A 30 -4.89 5.90 9.16
CA ALA A 30 -4.92 7.11 8.34
C ALA A 30 -5.57 8.29 9.08
N ALA A 31 -6.71 8.06 9.75
CA ALA A 31 -7.38 9.07 10.56
C ALA A 31 -6.50 9.55 11.72
N TYR A 32 -5.81 8.62 12.40
CA TYR A 32 -4.85 8.97 13.46
C TYR A 32 -3.68 9.78 12.90
N GLY A 33 -3.12 9.39 11.75
CA GLY A 33 -2.03 10.13 11.09
C GLY A 33 -2.41 11.56 10.71
N MET A 34 -3.67 11.77 10.29
CA MET A 34 -4.23 13.08 10.01
C MET A 34 -4.38 13.91 11.30
N ALA A 35 -4.94 13.34 12.36
CA ALA A 35 -5.15 14.04 13.63
C ALA A 35 -3.82 14.41 14.31
N ALA A 36 -2.80 13.55 14.19
CA ALA A 36 -1.49 13.78 14.79
C ALA A 36 -0.58 14.74 14.00
N SER A 37 -1.03 15.27 12.85
CA SER A 37 -0.28 16.18 11.96
C SER A 37 1.13 15.67 11.58
N LYS A 38 1.35 14.35 11.61
CA LYS A 38 2.67 13.73 11.34
C LYS A 38 2.99 13.59 9.85
N VAL A 39 1.98 13.71 8.98
CA VAL A 39 2.12 13.52 7.53
C VAL A 39 1.46 14.71 6.83
N THR A 40 2.23 15.42 6.00
CA THR A 40 1.82 16.70 5.38
C THR A 40 1.09 16.54 4.04
N SER A 41 1.10 15.36 3.42
CA SER A 41 0.43 15.15 2.14
C SER A 41 -1.00 14.65 2.31
N ILE A 42 -1.95 15.58 2.18
CA ILE A 42 -3.40 15.31 2.16
C ILE A 42 -3.75 14.26 1.09
N ALA A 43 -3.04 14.26 -0.04
CA ALA A 43 -3.28 13.31 -1.12
C ALA A 43 -2.97 11.85 -0.73
N ILE A 44 -1.86 11.61 -0.02
CA ILE A 44 -1.47 10.26 0.41
C ILE A 44 -2.47 9.73 1.44
N ILE A 45 -2.79 10.54 2.45
CA ILE A 45 -3.75 10.17 3.50
C ILE A 45 -5.13 9.93 2.89
N GLY A 46 -5.59 10.82 2.01
CA GLY A 46 -6.86 10.69 1.32
C GLY A 46 -6.95 9.40 0.51
N GLY A 47 -5.87 9.04 -0.20
CA GLY A 47 -5.79 7.76 -0.92
C GLY A 47 -5.98 6.55 0.01
N ILE A 48 -5.30 6.52 1.16
CA ILE A 48 -5.41 5.41 2.12
C ILE A 48 -6.85 5.31 2.67
N ILE A 49 -7.48 6.43 3.02
CA ILE A 49 -8.86 6.46 3.53
C ILE A 49 -9.84 5.94 2.46
N VAL A 50 -9.74 6.43 1.22
CA VAL A 50 -10.62 6.00 0.12
C VAL A 50 -10.46 4.50 -0.14
N CYS A 51 -9.22 3.99 -0.20
CA CYS A 51 -8.95 2.57 -0.34
C CYS A 51 -9.56 1.75 0.81
N GLY A 52 -9.43 2.23 2.05
CA GLY A 52 -10.02 1.58 3.23
C GLY A 52 -11.54 1.51 3.16
N VAL A 53 -12.21 2.62 2.87
CA VAL A 53 -13.68 2.67 2.74
C VAL A 53 -14.17 1.76 1.60
N PHE A 54 -13.50 1.80 0.45
CA PHE A 54 -13.82 0.94 -0.68
C PHE A 54 -13.70 -0.56 -0.32
N LEU A 55 -12.62 -0.97 0.32
CA LEU A 55 -12.41 -2.35 0.76
C LEU A 55 -13.45 -2.77 1.81
N PHE A 56 -13.84 -1.87 2.72
CA PHE A 56 -14.90 -2.12 3.69
C PHE A 56 -16.24 -2.39 3.00
N LEU A 57 -16.64 -1.56 2.04
CA LEU A 57 -17.89 -1.76 1.29
C LEU A 57 -17.85 -3.05 0.46
N LEU A 58 -16.74 -3.32 -0.22
CA LEU A 58 -16.56 -4.55 -1.01
C LEU A 58 -16.67 -5.80 -0.14
N SER A 59 -16.09 -5.78 1.06
CA SER A 59 -16.14 -6.90 2.00
C SER A 59 -17.53 -7.10 2.62
N LEU A 60 -18.32 -6.03 2.81
CA LEU A 60 -19.74 -6.16 3.17
C LEU A 60 -20.56 -6.81 2.05
N VAL A 61 -20.34 -6.42 0.80
CA VAL A 61 -20.97 -7.03 -0.38
C VAL A 61 -20.64 -8.53 -0.44
N GLY A 62 -19.36 -8.90 -0.28
CA GLY A 62 -18.93 -10.29 -0.25
C GLY A 62 -19.54 -11.08 0.93
N LEU A 63 -19.59 -10.48 2.12
CA LEU A 63 -20.18 -11.10 3.31
C LEU A 63 -21.69 -11.36 3.14
N VAL A 64 -22.44 -10.36 2.67
CA VAL A 64 -23.88 -10.50 2.39
C VAL A 64 -24.12 -11.54 1.29
N GLY A 65 -23.28 -11.53 0.25
CA GLY A 65 -23.32 -12.50 -0.86
C GLY A 65 -23.14 -13.92 -0.35
N ALA A 66 -22.14 -14.15 0.48
CA ALA A 66 -21.86 -15.44 1.10
C ALA A 66 -22.96 -15.89 2.08
N ARG A 67 -23.49 -14.98 2.90
CA ARG A 67 -24.52 -15.29 3.92
C ARG A 67 -25.85 -15.66 3.28
N LYS A 68 -26.33 -14.84 2.35
CA LYS A 68 -27.64 -14.97 1.68
C LYS A 68 -27.59 -15.84 0.42
N HIS A 69 -26.41 -16.29 -0.01
CA HIS A 69 -26.23 -17.00 -1.28
C HIS A 69 -26.79 -16.22 -2.48
N HIS A 70 -26.62 -14.89 -2.46
CA HIS A 70 -27.20 -14.00 -3.47
C HIS A 70 -26.35 -14.02 -4.74
N GLN A 71 -26.78 -14.78 -5.74
CA GLN A 71 -26.05 -15.07 -6.99
C GLN A 71 -25.52 -13.82 -7.71
N VAL A 72 -26.38 -12.81 -7.88
CA VAL A 72 -26.00 -11.54 -8.57
C VAL A 72 -24.93 -10.76 -7.78
N LEU A 73 -25.04 -10.71 -6.45
CA LEU A 73 -24.10 -9.99 -5.59
C LEU A 73 -22.72 -10.66 -5.59
N LEU A 74 -22.70 -12.00 -5.54
CA LEU A 74 -21.49 -12.81 -5.68
C LEU A 74 -20.85 -12.64 -7.06
N PHE A 75 -21.64 -12.44 -8.12
CA PHE A 75 -21.10 -12.16 -9.46
C PHE A 75 -20.35 -10.82 -9.52
N PHE A 76 -20.98 -9.73 -9.07
CA PHE A 76 -20.30 -8.43 -9.03
C PHE A 76 -19.06 -8.46 -8.12
N TYR A 77 -19.17 -9.08 -6.95
CA TYR A 77 -18.04 -9.27 -6.04
C TYR A 77 -16.86 -9.97 -6.71
N MET A 78 -17.11 -11.09 -7.42
CA MET A 78 -16.08 -11.84 -8.16
C MET A 78 -15.42 -10.99 -9.25
N VAL A 79 -16.21 -10.25 -10.04
CA VAL A 79 -15.69 -9.40 -11.12
C VAL A 79 -14.81 -8.28 -10.56
N ILE A 80 -15.27 -7.61 -9.50
CA ILE A 80 -14.50 -6.53 -8.87
C ILE A 80 -13.20 -7.09 -8.27
N LEU A 81 -13.26 -8.19 -7.52
CA LEU A 81 -12.05 -8.84 -6.99
C LEU A 81 -11.07 -9.25 -8.09
N PHE A 82 -11.57 -9.74 -9.22
CA PHE A 82 -10.70 -10.12 -10.32
C PHE A 82 -9.99 -8.90 -10.95
N ILE A 83 -10.69 -7.78 -11.10
CA ILE A 83 -10.09 -6.53 -11.58
C ILE A 83 -9.02 -6.04 -10.59
N LEU A 84 -9.32 -6.07 -9.28
CA LEU A 84 -8.35 -5.70 -8.23
C LEU A 84 -7.12 -6.60 -8.27
N PHE A 85 -7.32 -7.91 -8.42
CA PHE A 85 -6.23 -8.87 -8.57
C PHE A 85 -5.32 -8.50 -9.74
N VAL A 86 -5.87 -8.23 -10.93
CA VAL A 86 -5.07 -7.87 -12.11
C VAL A 86 -4.27 -6.60 -11.87
N VAL A 87 -4.90 -5.56 -11.31
CA VAL A 87 -4.25 -4.26 -11.04
C VAL A 87 -3.16 -4.42 -9.97
N GLN A 88 -3.47 -5.06 -8.84
CA GLN A 88 -2.53 -5.24 -7.73
C GLN A 88 -1.35 -6.11 -8.13
N PHE A 89 -1.60 -7.22 -8.83
CA PHE A 89 -0.54 -8.10 -9.32
C PHE A 89 0.39 -7.34 -10.27
N SER A 90 -0.17 -6.55 -11.19
CA SER A 90 0.61 -5.73 -12.12
C SER A 90 1.48 -4.70 -11.39
N ILE A 91 0.91 -3.96 -10.43
CA ILE A 91 1.64 -2.96 -9.64
C ILE A 91 2.71 -3.63 -8.79
N ALA A 92 2.41 -4.76 -8.15
CA ALA A 92 3.35 -5.49 -7.32
C ALA A 92 4.57 -5.98 -8.13
N CYS A 93 4.33 -6.55 -9.30
CA CYS A 93 5.39 -6.92 -10.23
C CYS A 93 6.20 -5.70 -10.69
N ALA A 94 5.54 -4.58 -10.99
CA ALA A 94 6.23 -3.34 -11.38
C ALA A 94 7.13 -2.79 -10.27
N CYS A 95 6.68 -2.85 -9.01
CA CYS A 95 7.49 -2.45 -7.85
C CYS A 95 8.72 -3.33 -7.67
N LEU A 96 8.57 -4.66 -7.81
CA LEU A 96 9.70 -5.60 -7.70
C LEU A 96 10.69 -5.51 -8.87
N ALA A 97 10.19 -5.20 -10.07
CA ALA A 97 11.02 -5.05 -11.27
C ALA A 97 11.68 -3.66 -11.38
N PHE A 98 11.46 -2.77 -10.41
CA PHE A 98 11.87 -1.37 -10.51
C PHE A 98 13.38 -1.19 -10.30
N GLY A 99 14.11 -0.96 -11.39
CA GLY A 99 15.58 -0.89 -11.40
C GLY A 99 16.21 0.36 -10.78
N SER A 100 17.51 0.28 -10.46
CA SER A 100 18.29 1.32 -9.77
C SER A 100 18.41 2.64 -10.53
N GLU A 101 18.41 2.62 -11.86
CA GLU A 101 18.43 3.82 -12.69
C GLU A 101 17.11 4.59 -12.59
N GLN A 102 15.97 3.90 -12.69
CA GLN A 102 14.65 4.47 -12.47
C GLN A 102 14.52 5.03 -11.05
N GLN A 103 15.00 4.30 -10.03
CA GLN A 103 15.02 4.79 -8.65
C GLN A 103 15.83 6.08 -8.54
N SER A 104 16.99 6.15 -9.19
CA SER A 104 17.85 7.34 -9.20
C SER A 104 17.18 8.54 -9.85
N ARG A 105 16.51 8.33 -10.99
CA ARG A 105 15.78 9.39 -11.70
C ARG A 105 14.59 9.90 -10.89
N VAL A 106 13.84 9.00 -10.25
CA VAL A 106 12.71 9.37 -9.39
C VAL A 106 13.20 10.12 -8.15
N ALA A 107 14.26 9.65 -7.49
CA ALA A 107 14.86 10.32 -6.35
C ALA A 107 15.33 11.75 -6.71
N ALA A 108 16.02 11.92 -7.84
CA ALA A 108 16.52 13.22 -8.28
C ALA A 108 15.37 14.18 -8.63
N LYS A 109 14.38 13.70 -9.39
CA LYS A 109 13.20 14.49 -9.73
C LYS A 109 12.41 14.87 -8.48
N GLY A 110 12.22 13.93 -7.56
CA GLY A 110 11.55 14.15 -6.29
C GLY A 110 12.25 15.21 -5.46
N TRP A 111 13.57 15.11 -5.31
CA TRP A 111 14.38 16.12 -4.62
C TRP A 111 14.23 17.52 -5.23
N ASN A 112 14.39 17.63 -6.55
CA ASN A 112 14.35 18.92 -7.25
C ASN A 112 12.97 19.57 -7.28
N THR A 113 11.90 18.78 -7.15
CA THR A 113 10.51 19.27 -7.12
C THR A 113 10.04 19.57 -5.69
N ALA A 114 10.67 18.96 -4.68
CA ALA A 114 10.31 19.15 -3.29
C ALA A 114 10.55 20.59 -2.82
N SER A 115 9.69 21.08 -1.91
CA SER A 115 9.89 22.38 -1.28
C SER A 115 11.14 22.36 -0.39
N LYS A 116 11.71 23.54 -0.09
CA LYS A 116 12.85 23.64 0.84
C LYS A 116 12.52 23.04 2.23
N HIS A 117 11.27 23.15 2.67
CA HIS A 117 10.79 22.56 3.92
C HIS A 117 10.79 21.03 3.87
N ASP A 118 10.33 20.44 2.77
CA ASP A 118 10.31 18.98 2.61
C ASP A 118 11.71 18.40 2.43
N GLN A 119 12.59 19.11 1.71
CA GLN A 119 14.01 18.77 1.64
C GLN A 119 14.64 18.80 3.04
N GLN A 120 14.39 19.86 3.83
CA GLN A 120 14.89 19.94 5.21
C GLN A 120 14.37 18.82 6.10
N SER A 121 13.08 18.48 5.99
CA SER A 121 12.46 17.38 6.71
C SER A 121 13.09 16.04 6.34
N ALA A 122 13.34 15.81 5.05
CA ALA A 122 14.03 14.63 4.54
C ALA A 122 15.49 14.55 5.05
N GLN A 123 16.22 15.67 5.06
CA GLN A 123 17.58 15.75 5.60
C GLN A 123 17.63 15.37 7.08
N SER A 124 16.70 15.88 7.89
CA SER A 124 16.60 15.53 9.31
C SER A 124 16.19 14.07 9.52
N PHE A 125 15.24 13.56 8.72
CA PHE A 125 14.75 12.18 8.80
C PHE A 125 15.82 11.16 8.42
N PHE A 126 16.53 11.37 7.32
CA PHE A 126 17.58 10.47 6.82
C PHE A 126 18.95 10.75 7.45
N ASN A 127 19.08 11.81 8.25
CA ASN A 127 20.33 12.27 8.84
C ASN A 127 21.45 12.41 7.79
N CYS A 128 21.18 13.19 6.74
CA CYS A 128 22.05 13.46 5.60
C CYS A 128 21.99 14.95 5.23
N CYS A 129 22.95 15.43 4.44
CA CYS A 129 23.01 16.82 4.02
C CYS A 129 23.31 16.96 2.53
N GLY A 130 22.47 17.70 1.81
CA GLY A 130 22.54 17.87 0.36
C GLY A 130 22.18 16.60 -0.43
N TYR A 131 21.75 16.74 -1.68
CA TYR A 131 21.38 15.60 -2.52
C TYR A 131 22.60 14.82 -3.03
N GLU A 132 23.51 15.51 -3.72
CA GLU A 132 24.75 14.96 -4.27
C GLU A 132 25.92 15.90 -3.97
N LYS A 133 27.16 15.38 -4.05
CA LYS A 133 28.35 16.20 -3.88
C LYS A 133 28.54 17.09 -5.10
N THR A 134 28.25 18.38 -5.00
CA THR A 134 28.67 19.34 -6.03
C THR A 134 30.19 19.53 -5.96
N SER A 135 30.85 19.44 -7.12
CA SER A 135 32.31 19.63 -7.28
C SER A 135 32.78 21.06 -7.01
N LYS A 136 31.85 22.02 -6.91
CA LYS A 136 32.11 23.29 -6.26
C LYS A 136 31.98 23.05 -4.76
N ALA A 137 33.10 23.20 -4.04
CA ALA A 137 33.15 23.48 -2.62
C ALA A 137 32.42 24.82 -2.35
N VAL A 138 31.11 24.84 -2.61
CA VAL A 138 30.22 25.77 -1.95
C VAL A 138 30.25 25.27 -0.52
N THR A 139 30.87 26.05 0.35
CA THR A 139 30.69 25.98 1.79
C THR A 139 29.18 26.11 2.06
N LEU A 140 28.46 24.99 1.93
CA LEU A 140 27.09 24.83 2.41
C LEU A 140 27.21 25.02 3.91
N ASN A 141 26.92 26.23 4.35
CA ASN A 141 26.97 26.59 5.76
C ASN A 141 25.89 25.80 6.51
N SER A 142 26.02 25.64 7.83
CA SER A 142 25.04 24.97 8.70
C SER A 142 23.57 25.38 8.48
N THR A 143 23.34 26.53 7.85
CA THR A 143 22.04 27.03 7.40
C THR A 143 21.32 26.16 6.37
N ASP A 144 22.02 25.37 5.56
CA ASP A 144 21.40 24.53 4.51
C ASP A 144 20.86 23.19 5.04
N CYS A 145 21.35 22.77 6.22
CA CYS A 145 20.97 21.51 6.88
C CYS A 145 20.69 21.72 8.39
N PRO A 146 19.68 22.53 8.77
CA PRO A 146 19.39 22.76 10.18
C PRO A 146 18.83 21.50 10.83
N ASN A 147 19.20 21.23 12.09
CA ASN A 147 18.70 20.12 12.90
C ASN A 147 19.07 18.71 12.37
N VAL A 148 20.18 18.59 11.63
CA VAL A 148 20.76 17.30 11.25
C VAL A 148 21.89 16.96 12.22
N LYS A 149 21.89 15.76 12.82
CA LYS A 149 22.82 15.40 13.91
C LYS A 149 24.28 15.44 13.46
N CYS A 150 24.56 15.02 12.23
CA CYS A 150 25.91 15.07 11.64
C CYS A 150 26.41 16.51 11.38
N CYS A 151 25.53 17.51 11.44
CA CYS A 151 25.80 18.91 11.12
C CYS A 151 25.52 19.85 12.30
N MET A 152 25.61 19.34 13.53
CA MET A 152 25.51 20.14 14.76
C MET A 152 26.70 21.08 14.95
N ASP A 153 27.89 20.73 14.41
CA ASP A 153 29.04 21.63 14.35
C ASP A 153 29.08 22.36 12.99
N PRO A 154 28.92 23.69 12.97
CA PRO A 154 28.89 24.50 11.74
C PRO A 154 30.14 24.42 10.89
N THR A 155 31.28 24.05 11.48
CA THR A 155 32.58 24.12 10.80
C THR A 155 32.90 22.88 9.96
N ASN A 156 32.26 21.73 10.23
CA ASN A 156 32.63 20.44 9.63
C ASN A 156 31.45 19.56 9.17
N CYS A 157 30.25 20.14 8.99
CA CYS A 157 29.04 19.42 8.55
C CYS A 157 29.27 18.49 7.34
N TRP A 158 30.03 18.93 6.33
CA TRP A 158 30.29 18.12 5.14
C TRP A 158 31.32 17.01 5.32
N ALA A 159 32.26 17.17 6.25
CA ALA A 159 33.28 16.16 6.54
C ALA A 159 32.69 14.95 7.29
N ASN A 160 31.68 15.20 8.11
CA ASN A 160 31.06 14.20 8.99
C ASN A 160 29.71 13.70 8.49
N CYS A 161 29.16 14.23 7.40
CA CYS A 161 27.85 13.86 6.91
C CYS A 161 27.85 13.27 5.49
N GLU A 162 27.05 12.22 5.31
CA GLU A 162 26.79 11.62 4.01
C GLU A 162 25.75 12.43 3.22
N VAL A 163 25.83 12.34 1.89
CA VAL A 163 24.83 12.92 1.00
C VAL A 163 23.54 12.12 1.01
N CYS A 164 22.41 12.76 0.72
CA CYS A 164 21.08 12.16 0.82
C CYS A 164 20.72 11.21 -0.31
N ALA A 165 21.28 11.37 -1.52
CA ALA A 165 20.97 10.52 -2.67
C ALA A 165 21.04 9.00 -2.37
N PRO A 166 22.12 8.42 -1.82
CA PRO A 166 22.18 6.99 -1.53
C PRO A 166 21.15 6.57 -0.48
N LYS A 167 20.93 7.35 0.58
CA LYS A 167 19.94 7.01 1.63
C LYS A 167 18.51 7.02 1.09
N ILE A 168 18.16 8.02 0.29
CA ILE A 168 16.85 8.13 -0.36
C ILE A 168 16.65 6.98 -1.35
N LYS A 169 17.66 6.64 -2.17
CA LYS A 169 17.59 5.51 -3.10
C LYS A 169 17.37 4.19 -2.38
N THR A 170 18.10 3.92 -1.30
CA THR A 170 17.91 2.72 -0.48
C THR A 170 16.52 2.69 0.15
N ALA A 171 16.01 3.83 0.64
CA ALA A 171 14.65 3.91 1.17
C ALA A 171 13.58 3.61 0.10
N ILE A 172 13.75 4.14 -1.11
CA ILE A 172 12.86 3.85 -2.25
C ILE A 172 12.93 2.37 -2.62
N ALA A 173 14.13 1.79 -2.71
CA ALA A 173 14.32 0.38 -3.03
C ALA A 173 13.61 -0.53 -2.00
N ASN A 174 13.86 -0.30 -0.71
CA ASN A 174 13.23 -1.07 0.36
C ASN A 174 11.70 -0.90 0.36
N ALA A 175 11.19 0.30 0.12
CA ALA A 175 9.76 0.55 0.06
C ALA A 175 9.09 -0.14 -1.14
N LEU A 176 9.73 -0.13 -2.31
CA LEU A 176 9.27 -0.83 -3.51
C LEU A 176 9.27 -2.34 -3.31
N GLU A 177 10.32 -2.89 -2.69
CA GLU A 177 10.41 -4.31 -2.39
C GLU A 177 9.30 -4.75 -1.42
N ILE A 178 9.15 -4.05 -0.29
CA ILE A 178 8.11 -4.35 0.71
C ILE A 178 6.71 -4.20 0.11
N SER A 179 6.45 -3.11 -0.62
CA SER A 179 5.14 -2.90 -1.26
C SER A 179 4.85 -3.94 -2.33
N GLY A 180 5.86 -4.39 -3.07
CA GLY A 180 5.78 -5.49 -4.02
C GLY A 180 5.34 -6.80 -3.35
N PHE A 181 6.02 -7.20 -2.26
CA PHE A 181 5.65 -8.42 -1.55
C PHE A 181 4.27 -8.34 -0.89
N VAL A 182 3.93 -7.21 -0.28
CA VAL A 182 2.59 -6.99 0.29
C VAL A 182 1.53 -7.08 -0.80
N GLY A 183 1.74 -6.44 -1.95
CA GLY A 183 0.83 -6.49 -3.09
C GLY A 183 0.64 -7.90 -3.65
N LEU A 184 1.72 -8.69 -3.76
CA LEU A 184 1.64 -10.10 -4.19
C LEU A 184 0.86 -10.96 -3.18
N PHE A 185 1.07 -10.75 -1.88
CA PHE A 185 0.33 -11.46 -0.85
C PHE A 185 -1.18 -11.17 -0.94
N PHE A 186 -1.57 -9.91 -1.05
CA PHE A 186 -2.98 -9.54 -1.24
C PHE A 186 -3.55 -10.12 -2.54
N SER A 187 -2.82 -10.00 -3.65
CA SER A 187 -3.23 -10.58 -4.95
C SER A 187 -3.50 -12.09 -4.84
N PHE A 188 -2.67 -12.83 -4.09
CA PHE A 188 -2.89 -14.26 -3.85
C PHE A 188 -4.17 -14.52 -3.05
N THR A 189 -4.44 -13.74 -2.01
CA THR A 189 -5.70 -13.86 -1.24
C THR A 189 -6.93 -13.53 -2.10
N GLU A 190 -6.83 -12.54 -3.00
CA GLU A 190 -7.91 -12.16 -3.91
C GLU A 190 -8.17 -13.26 -4.95
N PHE A 191 -7.12 -13.87 -5.49
CA PHE A 191 -7.24 -15.03 -6.38
C PHE A 191 -7.97 -16.19 -5.70
N ILE A 192 -7.60 -16.51 -4.44
CA ILE A 192 -8.34 -17.49 -3.63
C ILE A 192 -9.78 -17.06 -3.43
N GLY A 193 -10.04 -15.78 -3.15
CA GLY A 193 -11.38 -15.21 -2.99
C GLY A 193 -12.25 -15.38 -4.26
N VAL A 194 -11.68 -15.10 -5.43
CA VAL A 194 -12.34 -15.32 -6.74
C VAL A 194 -12.63 -16.81 -6.93
N TRP A 195 -11.64 -17.68 -6.72
CA TRP A 195 -11.81 -19.13 -6.86
C TRP A 195 -12.88 -19.69 -5.92
N LEU A 196 -12.87 -19.27 -4.65
CA LEU A 196 -13.89 -19.64 -3.67
C LEU A 196 -15.27 -19.15 -4.09
N THR A 197 -15.36 -17.93 -4.64
CA THR A 197 -16.63 -17.35 -5.10
C THR A 197 -17.20 -18.10 -6.30
N VAL A 198 -16.37 -18.40 -7.31
CA VAL A 198 -16.76 -19.23 -8.47
C VAL A 198 -17.28 -20.58 -8.01
N ARG A 199 -16.52 -21.25 -7.13
CA ARG A 199 -16.91 -22.56 -6.58
C ARG A 199 -18.22 -22.47 -5.80
N TYR A 200 -18.35 -21.50 -4.90
CA TYR A 200 -19.54 -21.33 -4.06
C TYR A 200 -20.78 -21.06 -4.90
N ARG A 201 -20.65 -20.18 -5.90
CA ARG A 201 -21.73 -19.81 -6.82
C ARG A 201 -22.26 -21.01 -7.62
N ASN A 202 -21.36 -21.90 -8.03
CA ASN A 202 -21.68 -23.12 -8.80
C ASN A 202 -22.20 -24.28 -7.92
N GLN A 203 -22.22 -24.13 -6.59
CA GLN A 203 -22.80 -25.13 -5.70
C GLN A 203 -24.30 -24.89 -5.50
N LYS A 204 -25.10 -25.96 -5.60
CA LYS A 204 -26.52 -25.89 -5.22
C LYS A 204 -26.63 -25.76 -3.70
N ASN A 205 -27.48 -24.85 -3.24
CA ASN A 205 -27.80 -24.73 -1.83
C ASN A 205 -28.52 -26.02 -1.38
N PRO A 206 -27.94 -26.84 -0.49
CA PRO A 206 -28.53 -28.11 -0.07
C PRO A 206 -29.81 -27.96 0.75
N ARG A 207 -30.16 -26.73 1.16
CA ARG A 207 -31.40 -26.39 1.86
C ARG A 207 -32.46 -25.76 0.95
N ALA A 208 -32.14 -25.47 -0.30
CA ALA A 208 -33.14 -25.00 -1.25
C ALA A 208 -33.93 -26.20 -1.75
N ASP A 209 -35.26 -26.05 -1.81
CA ASP A 209 -36.15 -27.07 -2.36
C ASP A 209 -35.71 -27.39 -3.80
N PRO A 210 -35.45 -28.66 -4.14
CA PRO A 210 -35.04 -29.06 -5.49
C PRO A 210 -36.07 -28.70 -6.58
N SER A 211 -37.30 -28.36 -6.19
CA SER A 211 -38.39 -27.95 -7.10
C SER A 211 -38.57 -26.43 -7.26
N ALA A 212 -37.86 -25.61 -6.47
CA ALA A 212 -37.88 -24.16 -6.63
C ALA A 212 -36.95 -23.74 -7.79
N PHE A 213 -37.52 -23.69 -8.99
CA PHE A 213 -36.91 -22.98 -10.13
C PHE A 213 -37.15 -21.47 -9.96
N LEU A 214 -36.05 -20.70 -10.11
CA LEU A 214 -35.88 -19.23 -10.04
C LEU A 214 -35.33 -18.71 -8.70
#